data_AF-A0A7V7K0H0-F1
#
_entry.id   AF-A0A7V7K0H0-F1
#
_cell.length_a   1.000
_cell.length_b   1.000
_cell.length_c   1.000
_cell.angle_alpha   90.00
_cell.angle_beta   90.00
_cell.angle_gamma   90.00
#
_symmetry.space_group_name_H-M   'P 1'
#
loop_
_entity.id
_entity.type
_entity.pdbx_description
1 polymer ?
#
loop_
_entity_poly.entity_id
_entity_poly.type
_entity_poly.pdbx_seq_one_letter_code
_entity_poly.pdbx_strand_id
1 'polypeptide(L)'
;MDNDKLITLLDESIVLEMNMASLYRIFQHEFADDALFWGQLAEEELGHAALLRSVKEHLGTDCDELPKIFLCESLDKIKATNQNIAGQLDKIRADCPSRRKAFDLAFALENSACEIHYNYFMNKIAVSPVEEILQELNQNDKDHAQRISKYMANNNIDMD
;
A
#
# COMPACT_ATOMS: atom_id res chain seq x y z
N MET A 1 -5.96 -25.39 1.11
CA MET A 1 -4.52 -25.28 0.80
C MET A 1 -4.21 -24.07 -0.10
N ASP A 2 -4.95 -23.83 -1.18
CA ASP A 2 -4.74 -22.63 -2.02
C ASP A 2 -5.50 -21.39 -1.48
N ASN A 3 -6.73 -21.57 -0.98
CA ASN A 3 -7.48 -20.50 -0.31
C ASN A 3 -6.75 -19.95 0.92
N ASP A 4 -6.04 -20.79 1.68
CA ASP A 4 -5.31 -20.34 2.87
C ASP A 4 -4.18 -19.36 2.53
N LYS A 5 -3.49 -19.58 1.40
CA LYS A 5 -2.43 -18.68 0.92
C LYS A 5 -2.98 -17.38 0.39
N LEU A 6 -4.11 -17.43 -0.32
CA LEU A 6 -4.80 -16.23 -0.79
C LEU A 6 -5.32 -15.39 0.37
N ILE A 7 -5.94 -16.02 1.37
CA ILE A 7 -6.39 -15.35 2.59
C ILE A 7 -5.19 -14.71 3.30
N THR A 8 -4.06 -15.43 3.38
CA THR A 8 -2.84 -14.86 3.97
C THR A 8 -2.31 -13.67 3.15
N LEU A 9 -2.33 -13.76 1.81
CA LEU A 9 -1.92 -12.65 0.95
C LEU A 9 -2.79 -11.42 1.18
N LEU A 10 -4.11 -11.59 1.23
CA LEU A 10 -5.04 -10.51 1.52
C LEU A 10 -4.84 -9.93 2.92
N ASP A 11 -4.57 -10.77 3.92
CA ASP A 11 -4.26 -10.30 5.27
C ASP A 11 -2.99 -9.44 5.29
N GLU A 12 -1.94 -9.86 4.58
CA GLU A 12 -0.71 -9.08 4.47
C GLU A 12 -0.92 -7.80 3.66
N SER A 13 -1.74 -7.81 2.61
CA SER A 13 -2.13 -6.59 1.88
C SER A 13 -2.91 -5.63 2.77
N ILE A 14 -3.87 -6.12 3.57
CA ILE A 14 -4.59 -5.27 4.54
C ILE A 14 -3.62 -4.64 5.54
N VAL A 15 -2.63 -5.40 6.01
CA VAL A 15 -1.59 -4.88 6.92
C VAL A 15 -0.73 -3.83 6.23
N LEU A 16 -0.40 -4.00 4.94
CA LEU A 16 0.35 -3.03 4.16
C LEU A 16 -0.40 -1.68 4.10
N GLU A 17 -1.67 -1.70 3.70
CA GLU A 17 -2.48 -0.49 3.62
C GLU A 17 -2.62 0.20 4.99
N MET A 18 -2.82 -0.59 6.05
CA MET A 18 -2.90 -0.04 7.41
C MET A 18 -1.59 0.58 7.88
N ASN A 19 -0.45 0.00 7.49
CA ASN A 19 0.86 0.53 7.82
C ASN A 19 1.12 1.86 7.09
N MET A 20 0.76 1.94 5.80
CA MET A 20 0.84 3.17 5.00
C MET A 20 -0.08 4.25 5.58
N ALA A 21 -1.33 3.91 5.91
CA ALA A 21 -2.24 4.82 6.61
C ALA A 21 -1.65 5.34 7.93
N SER A 22 -1.02 4.44 8.72
CA SER A 22 -0.40 4.81 9.99
C SER A 22 0.79 5.76 9.81
N LEU A 23 1.60 5.53 8.77
CA LEU A 23 2.71 6.41 8.39
C LEU A 23 2.18 7.82 8.09
N TYR A 24 1.16 7.91 7.25
CA TYR A 24 0.54 9.17 6.86
C TYR A 24 -0.14 9.88 8.02
N ARG A 25 -0.74 9.17 8.98
CA ARG A 25 -1.27 9.78 10.20
C ARG A 25 -0.17 10.37 11.09
N ILE A 26 1.00 9.75 11.16
CA ILE A 26 2.13 10.33 11.88
C ILE A 26 2.59 11.61 11.18
N PHE A 27 2.81 11.57 9.86
CA PHE A 27 3.22 12.76 9.10
C PHE A 27 2.17 13.87 9.13
N GLN A 28 0.88 13.53 9.13
CA GLN A 28 -0.20 14.49 9.32
C GLN A 28 -0.08 15.23 10.65
N HIS A 29 0.26 14.52 11.73
CA HIS A 29 0.41 15.11 13.06
C HIS A 29 1.67 15.99 13.15
N GLU A 30 2.79 15.53 12.58
CA GLU A 30 4.09 16.18 12.69
C GLU A 30 4.26 17.39 11.74
N PHE A 31 3.60 17.37 10.58
CA PHE A 31 3.72 18.42 9.56
C PHE A 31 2.40 19.16 9.34
N ALA A 32 2.12 20.14 10.21
CA ALA A 32 0.87 20.90 10.18
C ALA A 32 0.56 21.56 8.82
N ASP A 33 1.59 22.06 8.12
CA ASP A 33 1.44 22.70 6.81
C ASP A 33 1.02 21.69 5.70
N ASP A 34 1.35 20.42 5.88
CA ASP A 34 1.05 19.33 4.93
C ASP A 34 -0.08 18.42 5.43
N ALA A 35 -0.70 18.75 6.57
CA ALA A 35 -1.60 17.84 7.30
C ALA A 35 -2.83 17.41 6.48
N LEU A 36 -3.34 18.28 5.60
CA LEU A 36 -4.44 17.94 4.69
C LEU A 36 -4.01 16.92 3.63
N PHE A 37 -2.81 17.06 3.08
CA PHE A 37 -2.26 16.15 2.08
C PHE A 37 -2.07 14.76 2.66
N TRP A 38 -1.38 14.67 3.81
CA TRP A 38 -1.17 13.40 4.50
C TRP A 38 -2.48 12.78 5.00
N GLY A 39 -3.41 13.61 5.49
CA GLY A 39 -4.72 13.14 5.92
C GLY A 39 -5.51 12.48 4.78
N GLN A 40 -5.46 13.05 3.58
CA GLN A 40 -6.13 12.49 2.41
C GLN A 40 -5.54 11.12 2.03
N LEU A 41 -4.21 11.01 1.92
CA LEU A 41 -3.57 9.73 1.63
C LEU A 41 -3.91 8.68 2.69
N ALA A 42 -3.90 9.04 3.98
CA ALA A 42 -4.27 8.13 5.06
C ALA A 42 -5.72 7.60 4.94
N GLU A 43 -6.66 8.43 4.48
CA GLU A 43 -8.06 8.03 4.28
C GLU A 43 -8.23 7.10 3.07
N GLU A 44 -7.49 7.36 2.00
CA GLU A 44 -7.44 6.51 0.81
C GLU A 44 -6.93 5.10 1.17
N GLU A 45 -5.82 4.99 1.90
CA GLU A 45 -5.29 3.69 2.35
C GLU A 45 -6.23 2.93 3.31
N LEU A 46 -6.93 3.66 4.19
CA LEU A 46 -7.97 3.02 5.03
C LEU A 46 -9.13 2.49 4.19
N GLY A 47 -9.47 3.18 3.09
CA GLY A 47 -10.42 2.72 2.09
C GLY A 47 -9.96 1.44 1.39
N HIS A 48 -8.68 1.39 0.98
CA HIS A 48 -8.06 0.20 0.40
C HIS A 48 -8.12 -1.01 1.35
N ALA A 49 -7.73 -0.81 2.61
CA ALA A 49 -7.80 -1.85 3.64
C ALA A 49 -9.23 -2.37 3.85
N ALA A 50 -10.24 -1.50 3.82
CA ALA A 50 -11.64 -1.88 3.95
C ALA A 50 -12.13 -2.68 2.74
N LEU A 51 -11.72 -2.29 1.53
CA LEU A 51 -12.07 -2.99 0.29
C LEU A 51 -11.47 -4.41 0.26
N LEU A 52 -10.20 -4.56 0.65
CA LEU A 52 -9.54 -5.87 0.75
C LEU A 52 -10.18 -6.78 1.81
N ARG A 53 -10.63 -6.22 2.94
CA ARG A 53 -11.41 -6.98 3.94
C ARG A 53 -12.74 -7.48 3.36
N SER A 54 -13.44 -6.63 2.62
CA SER A 54 -14.67 -7.03 1.93
C SER A 54 -14.39 -8.18 0.94
N VAL A 55 -13.33 -8.08 0.13
CA VAL A 55 -12.90 -9.18 -0.76
C VAL A 55 -12.66 -10.47 0.03
N LYS A 56 -11.93 -10.40 1.14
CA LYS A 56 -11.66 -11.54 2.01
C LYS A 56 -12.93 -12.18 2.59
N GLU A 57 -13.91 -11.36 2.99
CA GLU A 57 -15.19 -11.84 3.52
C GLU A 57 -16.06 -12.54 2.47
N HIS A 58 -15.98 -12.09 1.21
CA HIS A 58 -16.77 -12.64 0.09
C HIS A 58 -16.08 -13.80 -0.64
N LEU A 59 -14.85 -14.16 -0.27
CA LEU A 59 -14.07 -15.23 -0.91
C LEU A 59 -14.58 -16.66 -0.66
N GLY A 60 -15.66 -16.82 0.11
CA GLY A 60 -16.29 -18.11 0.37
C GLY A 60 -17.31 -18.52 -0.69
N THR A 61 -16.86 -19.13 -1.80
CA THR A 61 -17.35 -20.43 -2.35
C THR A 61 -16.79 -20.80 -3.74
N ASP A 62 -16.27 -19.88 -4.55
CA ASP A 62 -16.00 -20.15 -5.99
C ASP A 62 -14.68 -19.53 -6.54
N CYS A 63 -13.59 -19.52 -5.77
CA CYS A 63 -12.29 -19.00 -6.25
C CYS A 63 -11.29 -20.13 -6.55
N ASP A 64 -11.60 -20.94 -7.56
CA ASP A 64 -10.74 -22.07 -7.98
C ASP A 64 -9.60 -21.68 -8.95
N GLU A 65 -9.43 -20.40 -9.30
CA GLU A 65 -8.56 -20.01 -10.44
C GLU A 65 -7.49 -18.95 -10.17
N LEU A 66 -6.87 -18.91 -8.97
CA LEU A 66 -5.68 -18.08 -8.76
C LEU A 66 -4.38 -18.91 -8.88
N PRO A 67 -3.56 -18.73 -9.94
CA PRO A 67 -2.34 -19.52 -10.15
C PRO A 67 -1.32 -19.49 -8.99
N LYS A 68 -1.02 -20.69 -8.47
CA LYS A 68 -0.30 -20.98 -7.22
C LYS A 68 1.15 -20.49 -7.12
N ILE A 69 1.86 -20.42 -8.24
CA ILE A 69 3.30 -20.07 -8.27
C ILE A 69 3.50 -18.59 -7.91
N PHE A 70 2.60 -17.73 -8.36
CA PHE A 70 2.72 -16.29 -8.14
C PHE A 70 2.24 -15.84 -6.76
N LEU A 71 1.26 -16.56 -6.18
CA LEU A 71 0.81 -16.32 -4.79
C LEU A 71 1.95 -16.47 -3.78
N CYS A 72 2.97 -17.29 -4.06
CA CYS A 72 4.09 -17.51 -3.13
C CYS A 72 5.14 -16.38 -3.19
N GLU A 73 5.53 -15.93 -4.38
CA GLU A 73 6.51 -14.84 -4.53
C GLU A 73 5.97 -13.48 -4.05
N SER A 74 4.67 -13.22 -4.28
CA SER A 74 4.02 -12.02 -3.78
C SER A 74 3.91 -12.03 -2.25
N LEU A 75 3.71 -13.21 -1.63
CA LEU A 75 3.51 -13.32 -0.19
C LEU A 75 4.79 -13.04 0.62
N ASP A 76 5.95 -13.55 0.19
CA ASP A 76 7.21 -13.29 0.90
C ASP A 76 7.65 -11.82 0.77
N LYS A 77 7.44 -11.23 -0.42
CA LYS A 77 7.73 -9.81 -0.66
C LYS A 77 6.85 -8.91 0.20
N ILE A 78 5.53 -9.15 0.24
CA ILE A 78 4.63 -8.30 1.02
C ILE A 78 4.91 -8.38 2.53
N LYS A 79 5.25 -9.57 3.03
CA LYS A 79 5.67 -9.76 4.43
C LYS A 79 6.95 -8.98 4.75
N ALA A 80 7.95 -9.06 3.87
CA ALA A 80 9.19 -8.32 4.04
C ALA A 80 8.95 -6.81 4.03
N THR A 81 8.07 -6.32 3.14
CA THR A 81 7.68 -4.90 3.08
C THR A 81 6.93 -4.47 4.33
N ASN A 82 5.97 -5.27 4.81
CA ASN A 82 5.28 -5.00 6.08
C ASN A 82 6.24 -4.90 7.25
N GLN A 83 7.20 -5.83 7.35
CA GLN A 83 8.22 -5.79 8.39
C GLN A 83 9.13 -4.55 8.28
N ASN A 84 9.49 -4.16 7.06
CA ASN A 84 10.27 -2.95 6.81
C ASN A 84 9.49 -1.69 7.25
N ILE A 85 8.24 -1.53 6.80
CA ILE A 85 7.42 -0.36 7.16
C ILE A 85 7.17 -0.32 8.66
N ALA A 86 6.82 -1.45 9.30
CA ALA A 86 6.66 -1.52 10.75
C ALA A 86 7.93 -1.07 11.49
N GLY A 87 9.10 -1.56 11.05
CA GLY A 87 10.39 -1.15 11.62
C GLY A 87 10.73 0.32 11.37
N GLN A 88 10.25 0.92 10.27
CA GLN A 88 10.37 2.37 10.03
C GLN A 88 9.41 3.18 10.90
N LEU A 89 8.16 2.74 11.06
CA LEU A 89 7.16 3.37 11.91
C LEU A 89 7.65 3.51 13.35
N ASP A 90 8.28 2.46 13.89
CA ASP A 90 8.83 2.51 15.25
C ASP A 90 9.96 3.53 15.39
N LYS A 91 10.80 3.68 14.35
CA LYS A 91 11.86 4.70 14.33
C LYS A 91 11.27 6.11 14.23
N ILE A 92 10.30 6.31 13.34
CA ILE A 92 9.65 7.61 13.11
C ILE A 92 8.91 8.08 14.36
N ARG A 93 8.25 7.16 15.08
CA ARG A 93 7.58 7.49 16.36
C ARG A 93 8.55 7.94 17.44
N ALA A 94 9.79 7.46 17.41
CA ALA A 94 10.82 7.84 18.37
C ALA A 94 11.54 9.15 17.97
N ASP A 95 11.79 9.32 16.67
CA ASP A 95 12.46 10.48 16.09
C ASP A 95 11.91 10.73 14.67
N CYS A 96 10.94 11.65 14.56
CA CYS A 96 10.32 11.92 13.27
C CYS A 96 11.34 12.57 12.33
N PRO A 97 11.49 12.07 11.08
CA PRO A 97 12.41 12.66 10.13
C PRO A 97 12.01 14.09 9.77
N SER A 98 12.94 14.84 9.15
CA SER A 98 12.60 16.15 8.58
C SER A 98 11.52 16.02 7.51
N ARG A 99 10.74 17.09 7.30
CA ARG A 99 9.68 17.17 6.28
C ARG A 99 10.10 16.55 4.95
N ARG A 100 11.25 16.97 4.40
CA ARG A 100 11.83 16.42 3.17
C ARG A 100 11.99 14.90 3.22
N LYS A 101 12.68 14.40 4.25
CA LYS A 101 12.94 12.97 4.41
C LYS A 101 11.66 12.16 4.60
N ALA A 102 10.62 12.75 5.20
CA ALA A 102 9.31 12.11 5.29
C ALA A 102 8.66 11.91 3.91
N PHE A 103 8.73 12.93 3.04
CA PHE A 103 8.28 12.83 1.66
C PHE A 103 9.11 11.83 0.83
N ASP A 104 10.44 11.87 0.94
CA ASP A 104 11.32 10.90 0.26
C ASP A 104 10.99 9.47 0.68
N LEU A 105 10.74 9.27 1.98
CA LEU A 105 10.40 7.97 2.54
C LEU A 105 9.06 7.48 2.03
N ALA A 106 8.03 8.32 2.09
CA ALA A 106 6.69 8.01 1.57
C ALA A 106 6.75 7.64 0.08
N PHE A 107 7.47 8.43 -0.72
CA PHE A 107 7.65 8.16 -2.14
C PHE A 107 8.34 6.81 -2.40
N ALA A 108 9.41 6.50 -1.66
CA ALA A 108 10.11 5.22 -1.80
C ALA A 108 9.22 4.02 -1.41
N LEU A 109 8.42 4.17 -0.36
CA LEU A 109 7.50 3.14 0.10
C LEU A 109 6.36 2.89 -0.89
N GLU A 110 5.75 3.93 -1.45
CA GLU A 110 4.70 3.81 -2.47
C GLU A 110 5.19 3.10 -3.74
N ASN A 111 6.38 3.47 -4.24
CA ASN A 111 6.97 2.76 -5.37
C ASN A 111 7.22 1.28 -5.04
N SER A 112 7.62 0.97 -3.81
CA SER A 112 7.84 -0.42 -3.36
C SER A 112 6.53 -1.20 -3.23
N ALA A 113 5.45 -0.58 -2.74
CA ALA A 113 4.12 -1.18 -2.63
C ALA A 113 3.53 -1.49 -4.02
N CYS A 114 3.62 -0.52 -4.95
CA CYS A 114 3.22 -0.70 -6.34
C CYS A 114 3.90 -1.93 -6.97
N GLU A 115 5.22 -2.11 -6.80
CA GLU A 115 5.95 -3.27 -7.38
C GLU A 115 5.45 -4.63 -6.90
N ILE A 116 4.87 -4.70 -5.69
CA ILE A 116 4.34 -5.93 -5.10
C ILE A 116 3.00 -6.30 -5.74
N HIS A 117 2.13 -5.31 -5.95
CA HIS A 117 0.82 -5.49 -6.60
C HIS A 117 0.94 -5.69 -8.12
N TYR A 118 1.97 -5.11 -8.76
CA TYR A 118 2.17 -5.08 -10.22
C TYR A 118 2.35 -6.45 -10.88
N ASN A 119 3.01 -7.41 -10.22
CA ASN A 119 3.51 -8.62 -10.88
C ASN A 119 2.43 -9.64 -11.27
N TYR A 120 1.17 -9.49 -10.82
CA TYR A 120 0.16 -10.54 -11.00
C TYR A 120 -1.08 -10.12 -11.80
N PHE A 121 -1.68 -8.97 -11.50
CA PHE A 121 -3.03 -8.66 -12.01
C PHE A 121 -3.05 -7.89 -13.33
N MET A 122 -2.00 -7.14 -13.67
CA MET A 122 -2.09 -6.12 -14.73
C MET A 122 -1.92 -6.62 -16.16
N ASN A 123 -1.40 -7.84 -16.37
CA ASN A 123 -1.16 -8.36 -17.72
C ASN A 123 -2.32 -9.23 -18.26
N LYS A 124 -3.42 -9.32 -17.52
CA LYS A 124 -4.61 -10.06 -17.91
C LYS A 124 -5.85 -9.18 -17.82
N ILE A 125 -6.82 -9.43 -18.70
CA ILE A 125 -8.17 -8.89 -18.54
C ILE A 125 -8.71 -9.47 -17.24
N ALA A 126 -9.19 -8.60 -16.34
CA ALA A 126 -9.83 -9.05 -15.13
C ALA A 126 -11.05 -9.90 -15.50
N VAL A 127 -11.11 -11.12 -14.99
CA VAL A 127 -12.23 -12.05 -15.22
C VAL A 127 -13.12 -12.18 -13.98
N SER A 128 -12.78 -11.47 -12.89
CA SER A 128 -13.59 -11.42 -11.68
C SER A 128 -13.55 -10.04 -11.02
N PRO A 129 -14.58 -9.67 -10.23
CA PRO A 129 -14.58 -8.44 -9.44
C PRO A 129 -13.40 -8.31 -8.49
N VAL A 130 -12.86 -9.43 -7.99
CA VAL A 130 -11.67 -9.46 -7.14
C VAL A 130 -10.44 -9.00 -7.90
N GLU A 131 -10.31 -9.40 -9.16
CA GLU A 131 -9.20 -8.96 -10.01
C GLU A 131 -9.31 -7.48 -10.39
N GLU A 132 -10.52 -6.98 -10.63
CA GLU A 132 -10.77 -5.55 -10.89
C GLU A 132 -10.35 -4.70 -9.69
N ILE A 133 -10.74 -5.09 -8.48
CA ILE A 133 -10.35 -4.44 -7.22
C ILE A 133 -8.83 -4.40 -7.08
N LEU A 134 -8.14 -5.51 -7.33
CA LEU A 134 -6.69 -5.59 -7.17
C LEU A 134 -5.94 -4.78 -8.24
N GLN A 135 -6.52 -4.64 -9.44
CA GLN A 135 -6.00 -3.73 -10.47
C GLN A 135 -6.20 -2.25 -10.09
N GLU A 136 -7.36 -1.91 -9.52
CA GLU A 136 -7.67 -0.56 -9.04
C GLU A 136 -6.72 -0.12 -7.93
N LEU A 137 -6.51 -0.98 -6.92
CA LEU A 137 -5.57 -0.71 -5.82
C LEU A 137 -4.15 -0.43 -6.35
N ASN A 138 -3.66 -1.26 -7.27
CA ASN A 138 -2.35 -1.04 -7.89
C ASN A 138 -2.26 0.26 -8.70
N GLN A 139 -3.36 0.74 -9.28
CA GLN A 139 -3.37 2.04 -9.95
C GLN A 139 -3.34 3.18 -8.92
N ASN A 140 -4.04 3.04 -7.80
CA ASN A 140 -4.04 4.02 -6.72
C ASN A 140 -2.65 4.19 -6.10
N ASP A 141 -1.90 3.10 -5.84
CA ASP A 141 -0.52 3.17 -5.32
C ASP A 141 0.41 3.99 -6.25
N LYS A 142 0.28 3.80 -7.58
CA LYS A 142 1.03 4.61 -8.56
C LYS A 142 0.63 6.06 -8.52
N ASP A 143 -0.67 6.32 -8.39
CA ASP A 143 -1.21 7.67 -8.33
C ASP A 143 -0.75 8.36 -7.04
N HIS A 144 -0.61 7.62 -5.92
CA HIS A 144 -0.03 8.13 -4.67
C HIS A 144 1.43 8.54 -4.85
N ALA A 145 2.29 7.67 -5.40
CA ALA A 145 3.68 8.00 -5.69
C ALA A 145 3.81 9.27 -6.57
N GLN A 146 2.99 9.36 -7.62
CA GLN A 146 2.95 10.54 -8.49
C GLN A 146 2.46 11.80 -7.77
N ARG A 147 1.42 11.68 -6.95
CA ARG A 147 0.88 12.80 -6.16
C ARG A 147 1.89 13.31 -5.16
N ILE A 148 2.61 12.42 -4.48
CA ILE A 148 3.71 12.76 -3.57
C ILE A 148 4.80 13.54 -4.32
N SER A 149 5.30 13.01 -5.43
CA SER A 149 6.35 13.69 -6.21
C SER A 149 5.89 15.06 -6.73
N LYS A 150 4.65 15.15 -7.25
CA LYS A 150 4.07 16.42 -7.71
C LYS A 150 3.88 17.41 -6.57
N TYR A 151 3.45 16.95 -5.40
CA TYR A 151 3.29 17.79 -4.22
C TYR A 151 4.64 18.36 -3.78
N MET A 152 5.69 17.53 -3.75
CA MET A 152 7.05 17.96 -3.45
C MET A 152 7.52 19.06 -4.39
N ALA A 153 7.38 18.86 -5.71
CA ALA A 153 7.76 19.84 -6.73
C ALA A 153 7.01 21.18 -6.59
N ASN A 154 5.70 21.14 -6.30
CA ASN A 154 4.88 22.33 -6.16
C ASN A 154 5.15 23.12 -4.87
N ASN A 155 5.74 22.47 -3.85
CA ASN A 155 5.97 23.05 -2.54
C ASN A 155 7.46 23.24 -2.20
N ASN A 156 8.33 23.22 -3.22
CA ASN A 156 9.79 23.38 -3.09
C ASN A 156 10.41 22.42 -2.06
N ILE A 157 9.99 21.16 -2.10
CA ILE A 157 10.58 20.06 -1.34
C ILE A 157 11.48 19.30 -2.30
N ASP A 158 12.72 19.75 -2.48
CA ASP A 158 13.64 19.18 -3.47
C ASP A 158 14.02 17.73 -3.09
N MET A 159 14.00 16.80 -4.04
CA MET A 159 14.59 15.45 -3.87
C MET A 159 16.13 15.53 -3.92
N ASP A 160 16.85 14.64 -3.21
CA ASP A 160 18.32 14.53 -3.34
C ASP A 160 18.72 13.85 -4.67
#